data_AF-A0A534AF79-F1
#
_entry.id   AF-A0A534AF79-F1
#
_cell.length_a   1.000
_cell.length_b   1.000
_cell.length_c   1.000
_cell.angle_alpha   90.00
_cell.angle_beta   90.00
_cell.angle_gamma   90.00
#
_symmetry.space_group_name_H-M   'P 1'
#
loop_
_entity.id
_entity.type
_entity.pdbx_description
1 polymer ?
#
loop_
_entity_poly.entity_id
_entity_poly.type
_entity_poly.pdbx_seq_one_letter_code
_entity_poly.pdbx_strand_id
1 'polypeptide(L)'
;MPTPQEIAELKALDKEIEKESLRRLRANRNIDFVLQFAGYAQAEVDRARDAVVRKGVHFDCKKGCSWCCRSFRIDALPQEIFRIARELRRRGELTSILNLLSAYSERAKQATSFRRDTACPFLIDDACSIYAVRPMMCRKCNSL
;
A
#
# COMPACT_ATOMS: atom_id res chain seq x y z
N MET A 1 4.14 -11.96 -23.61
CA MET A 1 5.19 -11.78 -22.60
C MET A 1 6.11 -10.66 -23.07
N PRO A 2 6.66 -9.82 -22.18
CA PRO A 2 7.53 -8.72 -22.59
C PRO A 2 8.80 -9.26 -23.27
N THR A 3 9.22 -8.57 -24.32
CA THR A 3 10.42 -8.84 -25.11
C THR A 3 11.70 -8.50 -24.32
N PRO A 4 12.87 -9.05 -24.73
CA PRO A 4 14.13 -8.68 -24.10
C PRO A 4 14.42 -7.17 -24.12
N GLN A 5 14.00 -6.48 -25.17
CA GLN A 5 14.12 -5.03 -25.28
C GLN A 5 13.25 -4.31 -24.25
N GLU A 6 11.96 -4.66 -24.16
CA GLU A 6 11.05 -4.07 -23.17
C GLU A 6 11.53 -4.31 -21.74
N ILE A 7 12.12 -5.48 -21.46
CA ILE A 7 12.71 -5.78 -20.14
C ILE A 7 13.92 -4.87 -19.87
N ALA A 8 14.77 -4.62 -20.86
CA ALA A 8 15.91 -3.72 -20.72
C ALA A 8 15.48 -2.27 -20.49
N GLU A 9 14.48 -1.81 -21.23
CA GLU A 9 13.89 -0.47 -21.08
C GLU A 9 13.27 -0.28 -19.68
N LEU A 10 12.52 -1.26 -19.18
CA LEU A 10 11.96 -1.23 -17.83
C LEU A 10 13.05 -1.15 -16.75
N LYS A 11 14.14 -1.90 -16.91
CA LYS A 11 15.28 -1.86 -15.96
C LYS A 11 16.01 -0.51 -16.00
N ALA A 12 16.14 0.11 -17.17
CA ALA A 12 16.74 1.43 -17.29
C ALA A 12 15.88 2.49 -16.59
N LEU A 13 14.57 2.46 -16.83
CA LEU A 13 13.61 3.36 -16.17
C LEU A 13 13.61 3.20 -14.64
N ASP A 14 13.66 1.96 -14.13
CA ASP A 14 13.73 1.69 -12.70
C ASP A 14 14.96 2.34 -12.05
N LYS A 15 16.14 2.22 -12.68
CA LYS A 15 17.38 2.88 -12.23
C LYS A 15 17.28 4.40 -12.24
N GLU A 16 16.64 4.98 -13.25
CA GLU A 16 16.42 6.44 -13.31
C GLU A 16 15.49 6.92 -12.20
N ILE A 17 14.38 6.21 -11.98
CA ILE A 17 13.44 6.49 -10.89
C ILE A 17 14.13 6.40 -9.54
N GLU A 18 14.94 5.36 -9.31
CA GLU A 18 15.69 5.19 -8.07
C GLU A 18 16.66 6.36 -7.86
N LYS A 19 17.47 6.69 -8.87
CA LYS A 19 18.44 7.79 -8.82
C LYS A 19 17.76 9.11 -8.49
N GLU A 20 16.65 9.42 -9.16
CA GLU A 20 15.90 10.65 -8.94
C GLU A 20 15.23 10.67 -7.56
N SER A 21 14.64 9.56 -7.13
CA SER A 21 14.04 9.42 -5.80
C SER A 21 15.09 9.68 -4.71
N LEU A 22 16.27 9.07 -4.82
CA LEU A 22 17.38 9.29 -3.89
C LEU A 22 17.86 10.75 -3.90
N ARG A 23 17.95 11.38 -5.07
CA ARG A 23 18.29 12.80 -5.18
C ARG A 23 17.30 13.68 -4.43
N ARG A 24 15.99 13.48 -4.65
CA ARG A 24 14.93 14.26 -3.99
C ARG A 24 14.90 14.04 -2.49
N LEU A 25 15.06 12.80 -2.03
CA LEU A 25 15.12 12.45 -0.60
C LEU A 25 16.36 13.08 0.07
N ARG A 26 17.52 13.06 -0.59
CA ARG A 26 18.75 13.67 -0.07
C ARG A 26 18.68 15.19 -0.01
N ALA A 27 18.01 15.82 -0.98
CA ALA A 27 17.76 17.25 -1.00
C ALA A 27 16.71 17.68 0.06
N ASN A 28 15.78 16.79 0.40
CA ASN A 28 14.67 17.08 1.32
C ASN A 28 14.69 16.10 2.50
N ARG A 29 15.64 16.27 3.42
CA ARG A 29 15.83 15.42 4.62
C ARG A 29 14.81 15.74 5.73
N ASN A 30 13.52 15.65 5.40
CA ASN A 30 12.41 15.96 6.29
C ASN A 30 11.41 14.79 6.29
N ILE A 31 10.92 14.42 7.46
CA ILE A 31 9.91 13.37 7.62
C ILE A 31 8.62 13.71 6.84
N ASP A 32 8.16 14.97 6.84
CA ASP A 32 6.94 15.32 6.11
C ASP A 32 7.10 15.13 4.61
N PHE A 33 8.28 15.43 4.07
CA PHE A 33 8.59 15.16 2.67
C PHE A 33 8.55 13.66 2.37
N VAL A 34 9.15 12.82 3.23
CA VAL A 34 9.11 11.36 3.07
C VAL A 34 7.67 10.84 3.06
N LEU A 35 6.81 11.31 3.97
CA LEU A 35 5.41 10.90 4.02
C LEU A 35 4.63 11.37 2.79
N GLN A 36 4.84 12.60 2.34
CA GLN A 36 4.22 13.13 1.12
C GLN A 36 4.69 12.36 -0.12
N PHE A 37 5.99 12.09 -0.23
CA PHE A 37 6.59 11.37 -1.35
C PHE A 37 6.08 9.92 -1.42
N ALA A 38 5.96 9.23 -0.29
CA ALA A 38 5.32 7.91 -0.22
C ALA A 38 3.86 7.97 -0.69
N GLY A 39 3.12 9.00 -0.28
CA GLY A 39 1.74 9.22 -0.72
C GLY A 39 1.62 9.49 -2.22
N TYR A 40 2.54 10.27 -2.78
CA TYR A 40 2.63 10.51 -4.21
C TYR A 40 2.86 9.19 -4.98
N ALA A 41 3.85 8.40 -4.58
CA ALA A 41 4.16 7.12 -5.22
C ALA A 41 2.96 6.15 -5.18
N GLN A 42 2.25 6.09 -4.06
CA GLN A 42 1.02 5.29 -3.96
C GLN A 42 -0.09 5.77 -4.90
N ALA A 43 -0.26 7.09 -5.04
CA ALA A 43 -1.26 7.68 -5.94
C ALA A 43 -0.90 7.49 -7.42
N GLU A 44 0.38 7.40 -7.78
CA GLU A 44 0.81 7.01 -9.14
C GLU A 44 0.33 5.61 -9.51
N VAL A 45 0.38 4.66 -8.57
CA VAL A 45 -0.10 3.29 -8.82
C VAL A 45 -1.61 3.26 -9.05
N ASP A 46 -2.38 4.01 -8.26
CA ASP A 46 -3.82 4.14 -8.52
C ASP A 46 -4.10 4.76 -9.89
N ARG A 47 -3.35 5.82 -10.26
CA ARG A 47 -3.49 6.47 -11.58
C ARG A 47 -3.13 5.55 -12.74
N ALA A 48 -2.08 4.75 -12.59
CA ALA A 48 -1.71 3.74 -13.58
C ALA A 48 -2.82 2.69 -13.75
N ARG A 49 -3.38 2.22 -12.63
CA ARG A 49 -4.53 1.30 -12.64
C ARG A 49 -5.74 1.94 -13.33
N ASP A 50 -6.09 3.18 -13.00
CA ASP A 50 -7.23 3.87 -13.62
C ASP A 50 -7.01 4.14 -15.11
N ALA A 51 -5.78 4.39 -15.54
CA ALA A 51 -5.43 4.48 -16.96
C ALA A 51 -5.65 3.16 -17.71
N VAL A 52 -5.36 2.03 -17.06
CA VAL A 52 -5.61 0.69 -17.60
C VAL A 52 -7.11 0.37 -17.63
N VAL A 53 -7.86 0.76 -16.60
CA VAL A 53 -9.34 0.65 -16.58
C VAL A 53 -9.97 1.43 -17.74
N ARG A 54 -9.50 2.65 -18.02
CA ARG A 54 -9.98 3.45 -19.16
C ARG A 54 -9.73 2.79 -20.53
N LYS A 55 -8.76 1.87 -20.61
CA LYS A 55 -8.51 1.05 -21.80
C LYS A 55 -9.39 -0.21 -21.88
N GLY A 56 -10.35 -0.36 -20.98
CA GLY A 56 -11.34 -1.45 -20.99
C GLY A 56 -10.98 -2.66 -20.13
N VAL A 57 -9.86 -2.63 -19.38
CA VAL A 57 -9.50 -3.72 -18.46
C VAL A 57 -10.36 -3.64 -17.20
N HIS A 58 -11.02 -4.74 -16.87
CA HIS A 58 -11.79 -4.86 -15.64
C HIS A 58 -10.92 -5.33 -14.47
N PHE A 59 -11.20 -4.81 -13.27
CA PHE A 59 -10.61 -5.30 -12.02
C PHE A 59 -11.72 -5.41 -10.97
N ASP A 60 -11.82 -6.56 -10.31
CA ASP A 60 -12.71 -6.72 -9.15
C ASP A 60 -12.26 -5.87 -7.95
N CYS A 61 -10.96 -5.61 -7.88
CA CYS A 61 -10.36 -4.84 -6.79
C CYS A 61 -10.82 -3.36 -6.87
N LYS A 62 -11.76 -3.00 -5.98
CA LYS A 62 -12.26 -1.65 -5.73
C LYS A 62 -12.57 -1.47 -4.23
N LYS A 63 -12.98 -0.27 -3.80
CA LYS A 63 -13.46 -0.07 -2.43
C LYS A 63 -14.66 -1.02 -2.19
N GLY A 64 -14.60 -1.81 -1.12
CA GLY A 64 -15.56 -2.89 -0.84
C GLY A 64 -15.11 -4.28 -1.29
N CYS A 65 -13.95 -4.43 -1.94
CA CYS A 65 -13.30 -5.73 -2.10
C CYS A 65 -12.56 -6.10 -0.79
N SER A 66 -12.84 -7.29 -0.24
CA SER A 66 -12.25 -7.77 1.03
C SER A 66 -11.34 -8.99 0.88
N TRP A 67 -11.14 -9.49 -0.34
CA TRP A 67 -10.45 -10.76 -0.59
C TRP A 67 -9.04 -10.79 -0.03
N CYS A 68 -8.20 -9.79 -0.33
CA CYS A 68 -6.84 -9.72 0.19
C CYS A 68 -6.81 -9.44 1.71
N CYS A 69 -7.76 -8.65 2.21
CA CYS A 69 -7.88 -8.35 3.64
C CYS A 69 -8.20 -9.59 4.48
N ARG A 70 -8.93 -10.56 3.91
CA ARG A 70 -9.26 -11.84 4.54
C ARG A 70 -8.19 -12.91 4.32
N SER A 71 -7.49 -12.88 3.18
CA SER A 71 -6.64 -14.00 2.73
C SER A 71 -5.15 -13.83 3.01
N PHE A 72 -4.64 -12.59 2.99
CA PHE A 72 -3.20 -12.35 3.00
C PHE A 72 -2.71 -11.53 4.16
N ARG A 73 -1.49 -11.84 4.60
CA ARG A 73 -0.68 -10.94 5.38
C ARG A 73 -0.15 -9.86 4.46
N ILE A 74 -0.43 -8.61 4.83
CA ILE A 74 0.05 -7.45 4.10
C ILE A 74 1.06 -6.73 4.96
N ASP A 75 2.27 -6.61 4.42
CA ASP A 75 3.32 -5.78 4.98
C ASP A 75 3.20 -4.35 4.47
N ALA A 76 3.64 -3.42 5.29
CA ALA A 76 3.71 -2.00 4.97
C ALA A 76 5.06 -1.46 5.41
N LEU A 77 5.62 -0.56 4.61
CA LEU A 77 6.89 0.08 4.93
C LEU A 77 6.71 1.12 6.04
N PRO A 78 7.77 1.46 6.81
CA PRO A 78 7.68 2.41 7.92
C PRO A 78 7.02 3.75 7.52
N GLN A 79 7.41 4.34 6.39
CA GLN A 79 6.83 5.58 5.87
C GLN A 79 5.33 5.47 5.54
N GLU A 80 4.85 4.27 5.20
CA GLU A 80 3.43 4.02 4.95
C GLU A 80 2.68 3.90 6.28
N ILE A 81 3.27 3.22 7.28
CA ILE A 81 2.72 3.14 8.64
C ILE A 81 2.57 4.53 9.25
N PHE A 82 3.60 5.37 9.18
CA PHE A 82 3.52 6.74 9.70
C PHE A 82 2.46 7.57 8.97
N ARG A 83 2.31 7.38 7.65
CA ARG A 83 1.26 8.06 6.90
C ARG A 83 -0.14 7.58 7.27
N ILE A 84 -0.34 6.28 7.52
CA ILE A 84 -1.59 5.72 8.06
C ILE A 84 -1.86 6.31 9.46
N ALA A 85 -0.86 6.31 10.35
CA ALA A 85 -0.99 6.86 11.69
C ALA A 85 -1.37 8.35 11.68
N ARG A 86 -0.80 9.14 10.75
CA ARG A 86 -1.16 10.55 10.55
C ARG A 86 -2.62 10.71 10.15
N GLU A 87 -3.12 9.88 9.24
CA GLU A 87 -4.52 9.90 8.83
C GLU A 87 -5.47 9.47 9.95
N LEU A 88 -5.13 8.43 10.70
CA LEU A 88 -5.91 7.98 11.86
C LEU A 88 -5.93 9.04 12.97
N ARG A 89 -4.81 9.73 13.20
CA ARG A 89 -4.75 10.86 14.15
C ARG A 89 -5.67 11.99 13.71
N ARG A 90 -5.65 12.35 12.43
CA ARG A 90 -6.53 13.39 11.86
C ARG A 90 -8.02 13.04 12.03
N ARG A 91 -8.36 11.75 12.01
CA ARG A 91 -9.73 11.24 12.22
C ARG A 91 -10.11 11.07 13.71
N GLY A 92 -9.17 11.21 14.64
CA GLY A 92 -9.40 10.93 16.06
C GLY A 92 -9.46 9.44 16.42
N GLU A 93 -9.01 8.55 15.53
CA GLU A 93 -9.15 7.09 15.66
C GLU A 93 -7.83 6.40 16.05
N LEU A 94 -6.73 7.15 16.21
CA LEU A 94 -5.41 6.57 16.42
C LEU A 94 -5.36 5.65 17.66
N THR A 95 -5.89 6.10 18.79
CA THR A 95 -5.85 5.34 20.05
C THR A 95 -6.66 4.05 19.97
N SER A 96 -7.88 4.10 19.43
CA SER A 96 -8.72 2.91 19.31
C SER A 96 -8.11 1.87 18.37
N ILE A 97 -7.53 2.30 17.25
CA ILE A 97 -6.82 1.41 16.33
C ILE A 97 -5.54 0.85 16.95
N LEU A 98 -4.76 1.63 17.70
CA LEU A 98 -3.56 1.10 18.37
C LEU A 98 -3.90 -0.02 19.36
N ASN A 99 -5.00 0.14 20.12
CA ASN A 99 -5.48 -0.91 21.02
C ASN A 99 -5.86 -2.19 20.26
N LEU A 100 -6.59 -2.04 19.14
CA LEU A 100 -6.94 -3.15 18.26
C LEU A 100 -5.69 -3.85 17.68
N LEU A 101 -4.71 -3.06 17.21
CA LEU A 101 -3.48 -3.57 16.62
C LEU A 101 -2.57 -4.24 17.65
N SER A 102 -2.57 -3.80 18.91
CA SER A 102 -1.81 -4.45 19.98
C SER A 102 -2.30 -5.89 20.20
N ALA A 103 -3.61 -6.09 20.34
CA ALA A 103 -4.21 -7.43 20.46
C ALA A 103 -3.96 -8.29 19.20
N TYR A 104 -3.94 -7.66 18.02
CA TYR A 104 -3.63 -8.32 16.76
C TYR A 104 -2.15 -8.74 16.65
N SER A 105 -1.23 -7.89 17.13
CA SER A 105 0.22 -8.08 16.98
C SER A 105 0.70 -9.37 17.63
N GLU A 106 0.18 -9.71 18.82
CA GLU A 106 0.57 -10.95 19.50
C GLU A 106 0.21 -12.20 18.69
N ARG A 107 -0.96 -12.21 18.03
CA ARG A 107 -1.36 -13.30 17.11
C ARG A 107 -0.53 -13.28 15.83
N ALA A 108 -0.16 -12.10 15.34
CA ALA A 108 0.63 -11.97 14.13
C ALA A 108 2.05 -12.53 14.29
N LYS A 109 2.69 -12.35 15.45
CA LYS A 109 4.05 -12.84 15.75
C LYS A 109 4.18 -14.37 15.70
N GLN A 110 3.12 -15.10 16.03
CA GLN A 110 3.15 -16.56 16.14
C GLN A 110 3.02 -17.28 14.81
N ALA A 111 2.78 -16.55 13.73
CA ALA A 111 2.37 -17.16 12.48
C ALA A 111 3.46 -17.12 11.43
N THR A 112 3.63 -18.28 10.81
CA THR A 112 4.74 -18.61 9.91
C THR A 112 4.32 -18.63 8.43
N SER A 113 3.01 -18.48 8.16
CA SER A 113 2.45 -18.54 6.81
C SER A 113 2.14 -17.16 6.24
N PHE A 114 2.33 -17.02 4.92
CA PHE A 114 1.88 -15.84 4.16
C PHE A 114 0.35 -15.73 4.11
N ARG A 115 -0.35 -16.86 4.25
CA ARG A 115 -1.80 -16.87 4.44
C ARG A 115 -2.13 -16.40 5.85
N ARG A 116 -3.23 -15.68 5.96
CA ARG A 116 -3.65 -15.06 7.21
C ARG A 116 -4.78 -15.87 7.82
N ASP A 117 -4.66 -16.21 9.10
CA ASP A 117 -5.72 -16.92 9.84
C ASP A 117 -6.76 -15.95 10.45
N THR A 118 -6.49 -14.65 10.45
CA THR A 118 -7.36 -13.61 11.01
C THR A 118 -7.47 -12.45 10.04
N ALA A 119 -8.67 -11.90 9.81
CA ALA A 119 -8.85 -10.78 8.90
C ALA A 119 -8.02 -9.54 9.29
N CYS A 120 -7.71 -8.69 8.30
CA CYS A 120 -7.05 -7.41 8.51
C CYS A 120 -7.84 -6.54 9.52
N PRO A 121 -7.18 -5.95 10.54
CA PRO A 121 -7.85 -5.06 11.51
C PRO A 121 -8.55 -3.84 10.91
N PHE A 122 -8.16 -3.43 9.70
CA PHE A 122 -8.76 -2.32 8.99
C PHE A 122 -9.95 -2.72 8.12
N LEU A 123 -10.37 -3.99 8.12
CA LEU A 123 -11.55 -4.45 7.39
C LEU A 123 -12.80 -4.26 8.27
N ILE A 124 -13.70 -3.37 7.87
CA ILE A 124 -14.97 -3.07 8.56
C ILE A 124 -16.09 -3.17 7.52
N ASP A 125 -17.09 -4.02 7.78
CA ASP A 125 -18.23 -4.23 6.87
C ASP A 125 -17.81 -4.47 5.41
N ASP A 126 -16.83 -5.36 5.21
CA ASP A 126 -16.21 -5.68 3.92
C ASP A 126 -15.49 -4.52 3.19
N ALA A 127 -15.37 -3.36 3.83
CA ALA A 127 -14.64 -2.22 3.31
C ALA A 127 -13.37 -1.93 4.12
N CYS A 128 -12.28 -1.60 3.41
CA CYS A 128 -11.06 -1.14 4.06
C CYS A 128 -11.28 0.29 4.63
N SER A 129 -11.19 0.43 5.95
CA SER A 129 -11.38 1.71 6.64
C SER A 129 -10.28 2.74 6.33
N ILE A 130 -9.12 2.29 5.85
CA ILE A 130 -7.99 3.13 5.45
C ILE A 130 -7.74 3.13 3.93
N TYR A 131 -8.75 2.83 3.11
CA TYR A 131 -8.60 2.62 1.67
C TYR A 131 -7.78 3.71 0.94
N ALA A 132 -7.97 4.98 1.28
CA ALA A 132 -7.25 6.10 0.66
C ALA A 132 -5.74 6.10 0.94
N VAL A 133 -5.32 5.61 2.11
CA VAL A 133 -3.92 5.55 2.57
C VAL A 133 -3.40 4.11 2.66
N ARG A 134 -4.08 3.16 1.98
CA ARG A 134 -3.70 1.75 1.97
C ARG A 134 -2.24 1.58 1.47
N PRO A 135 -1.46 0.64 2.05
CA PRO A 135 -0.09 0.38 1.65
C PRO A 135 0.07 0.00 0.17
N MET A 136 1.28 0.11 -0.35
CA MET A 136 1.63 -0.23 -1.72
C MET A 136 1.28 -1.68 -2.05
N MET A 137 1.51 -2.60 -1.12
CA MET A 137 1.15 -4.01 -1.31
C MET A 137 -0.36 -4.21 -1.51
N CYS A 138 -1.22 -3.47 -0.79
CA CYS A 138 -2.66 -3.49 -1.01
C CYS A 138 -3.08 -2.95 -2.39
N ARG A 139 -2.25 -2.13 -3.05
CA ARG A 139 -2.53 -1.55 -4.37
C ARG A 139 -2.03 -2.44 -5.51
N LYS A 140 -1.01 -3.25 -5.25
CA LYS A 140 -0.45 -4.21 -6.21
C LYS A 140 -1.31 -5.47 -6.34
N CYS A 141 -2.01 -5.87 -5.28
CA CYS A 141 -2.99 -6.95 -5.34
C CYS A 141 -4.21 -6.53 -6.15
N ASN A 142 -4.25 -6.95 -7.40
CA ASN A 142 -5.38 -6.75 -8.30
C ASN A 142 -6.00 -8.12 -8.58
N SER A 143 -7.19 -8.36 -8.01
CA SER A 143 -8.06 -9.43 -8.51
C SER A 143 -8.55 -8.99 -9.89
N LEU A 144 -8.25 -9.81 -10.89
CA LEU A 144 -8.61 -9.65 -12.29
C LEU A 144 -9.79 -10.55 -12.61
#